data_AF-A0A3P8F4B7-F1
#
_entry.id   AF-A0A3P8F4B7-F1
#
_cell.length_a   1.000
_cell.length_b   1.000
_cell.length_c   1.000
_cell.angle_alpha   90.00
_cell.angle_beta   90.00
_cell.angle_gamma   90.00
#
_symmetry.space_group_name_H-M   'P 1'
#
loop_
_entity.id
_entity.type
_entity.pdbx_description
1 polymer ?
#
loop_
_entity_poly.entity_id
_entity_poly.type
_entity_poly.pdbx_seq_one_letter_code
_entity_poly.pdbx_strand_id
1 'polypeptide(L)'
;MSTIACLVNNVGMGLPTALFAGEVNSPNEESIRKIIDCNILSTVMMTSIILPKMLTQKGPNPGIINIASYAGLKVFPYATVYASTKASIIHFSKCLAAEKYKKNVIIQAICPLFVSTKMSNSMKTTFFIPTAEVFAKSALDMFGVEQRTSGYIRHDLKAYLYDLLPTSVRMLIIKAIANSSRKKV
;
A
#
# COMPACT_ATOMS: atom_id res chain seq x y z
N MET A 1 12.63 29.54 6.22
CA MET A 1 11.64 28.61 5.62
C MET A 1 11.83 27.22 6.21
N SER A 2 10.74 26.55 6.60
CA SER A 2 10.76 25.22 7.22
C SER A 2 11.12 24.10 6.22
N THR A 3 11.92 23.13 6.68
CA THR A 3 12.32 21.90 5.97
C THR A 3 11.23 20.83 6.08
N ILE A 4 11.14 19.93 5.09
CA ILE A 4 10.26 18.77 5.08
C ILE A 4 11.14 17.52 5.25
N ALA A 5 11.07 16.89 6.42
CA ALA A 5 11.85 15.69 6.71
C ALA A 5 11.30 14.45 5.99
N CYS A 6 9.99 14.25 6.04
CA CYS A 6 9.35 13.08 5.45
C CYS A 6 7.99 13.44 4.83
N LEU A 7 7.72 12.92 3.64
CA LEU A 7 6.39 12.86 3.05
C LEU A 7 5.86 11.44 3.24
N VAL A 8 4.63 11.32 3.76
CA VAL A 8 3.96 10.02 3.91
C VAL A 8 2.69 10.02 3.05
N ASN A 9 2.77 9.39 1.88
CA ASN A 9 1.63 9.17 1.01
C ASN A 9 0.84 7.94 1.50
N ASN A 10 -0.05 8.17 2.47
CA ASN A 10 -0.85 7.12 3.13
C ASN A 10 -2.29 7.02 2.64
N VAL A 11 -2.87 8.11 2.13
CA VAL A 11 -4.28 8.14 1.73
C VAL A 11 -4.56 7.03 0.71
N GLY A 12 -5.70 6.38 0.89
CA GLY A 12 -6.21 5.44 -0.08
C GLY A 12 -7.61 4.97 0.27
N MET A 13 -8.27 4.42 -0.74
CA MET A 13 -9.60 3.84 -0.63
C MET A 13 -9.65 2.48 -1.34
N GLY A 14 -10.58 1.65 -0.88
CA GLY A 14 -11.03 0.46 -1.59
C GLY A 14 -12.35 0.71 -2.31
N LEU A 15 -12.71 -0.20 -3.20
CA LEU A 15 -14.07 -0.32 -3.72
C LEU A 15 -14.71 -1.61 -3.15
N PRO A 16 -16.04 -1.73 -3.19
CA PRO A 16 -16.70 -3.02 -2.95
C PRO A 16 -16.02 -4.15 -3.72
N THR A 17 -15.91 -5.32 -3.10
CA THR A 17 -15.29 -6.47 -3.74
C THR A 17 -16.19 -7.04 -4.84
N ALA A 18 -15.61 -7.72 -5.84
CA ALA A 18 -16.32 -8.44 -6.90
C ALA A 18 -17.05 -7.59 -7.94
N LEU A 19 -16.72 -6.30 -8.03
CA LEU A 19 -17.24 -5.38 -9.06
C LEU A 19 -17.00 -5.83 -10.51
N PHE A 20 -15.96 -6.63 -10.76
CA PHE A 20 -15.64 -7.19 -12.08
C PHE A 20 -16.03 -8.67 -12.22
N ALA A 21 -16.74 -9.24 -11.23
CA ALA A 21 -17.21 -10.62 -11.28
C ALA A 21 -18.60 -10.77 -11.95
N GLY A 22 -19.26 -9.67 -12.29
CA GLY A 22 -20.61 -9.67 -12.88
C GLY A 22 -21.75 -9.95 -11.88
N GLU A 23 -21.45 -10.04 -10.59
CA GLU A 23 -22.41 -10.38 -9.52
C GLU A 23 -23.05 -9.16 -8.85
N VAL A 24 -22.49 -7.98 -9.06
CA VAL A 24 -22.97 -6.68 -8.56
C VAL A 24 -23.04 -5.70 -9.73
N ASN A 25 -23.78 -4.60 -9.56
CA ASN A 25 -23.75 -3.51 -10.54
C ASN A 25 -22.29 -3.14 -10.82
N SER A 26 -21.90 -3.25 -12.10
CA SER A 26 -20.55 -2.90 -12.55
C SER A 26 -20.16 -1.53 -11.99
N PRO A 27 -18.89 -1.34 -11.62
CA PRO A 27 -18.45 -0.06 -11.10
C PRO A 27 -18.72 1.00 -12.16
N ASN A 28 -19.46 2.05 -11.77
CA ASN A 28 -19.62 3.18 -12.66
C ASN A 28 -18.26 3.86 -12.87
N GLU A 29 -18.13 4.58 -13.99
CA GLU A 29 -16.91 5.30 -14.35
C GLU A 29 -16.40 6.19 -13.20
N GLU A 30 -17.32 6.86 -12.50
CA GLU A 30 -17.02 7.74 -11.38
C GLU A 30 -16.29 7.00 -10.24
N SER A 31 -16.73 5.79 -9.88
CA SER A 31 -16.10 4.99 -8.82
C SER A 31 -14.70 4.53 -9.21
N ILE A 32 -14.51 4.17 -10.49
CA ILE A 32 -13.19 3.82 -11.04
C ILE A 32 -12.25 5.03 -11.00
N ARG A 33 -12.72 6.20 -11.44
CA ARG A 33 -11.95 7.45 -11.39
C ARG A 33 -11.58 7.80 -9.96
N LYS A 34 -12.54 7.78 -9.02
CA LYS A 34 -12.30 8.09 -7.59
C LYS A 34 -11.18 7.26 -6.98
N ILE A 35 -11.14 5.94 -7.20
CA ILE A 35 -10.08 5.10 -6.64
C ILE A 35 -8.72 5.34 -7.32
N ILE A 36 -8.69 5.61 -8.62
CA ILE A 36 -7.46 5.96 -9.34
C ILE A 36 -6.92 7.31 -8.84
N ASP A 37 -7.79 8.31 -8.72
CA ASP A 37 -7.43 9.64 -8.26
C ASP A 37 -6.93 9.61 -6.81
N CYS A 38 -7.66 8.91 -5.94
CA CYS A 38 -7.32 8.78 -4.53
C CYS A 38 -6.05 7.98 -4.29
N ASN A 39 -5.85 6.85 -4.97
CA ASN A 39 -4.72 5.96 -4.68
C ASN A 39 -3.47 6.30 -5.49
N ILE A 40 -3.61 6.61 -6.78
CA ILE A 40 -2.48 6.84 -7.71
C ILE A 40 -2.19 8.32 -7.83
N LEU A 41 -3.15 9.11 -8.33
CA LEU A 41 -2.91 10.50 -8.71
C LEU A 41 -2.46 11.32 -7.50
N SER A 42 -3.10 11.16 -6.35
CA SER A 42 -2.72 11.85 -5.12
C SER A 42 -1.25 11.62 -4.75
N THR A 43 -0.76 10.37 -4.80
CA THR A 43 0.62 10.00 -4.47
C THR A 43 1.62 10.62 -5.44
N VAL A 44 1.32 10.55 -6.74
CA VAL A 44 2.18 11.12 -7.79
C VAL A 44 2.24 12.64 -7.69
N MET A 45 1.08 13.30 -7.51
CA MET A 45 0.98 14.76 -7.41
C MET A 45 1.69 15.28 -6.16
N MET A 46 1.45 14.68 -4.98
CA MET A 46 2.12 15.09 -3.75
C MET A 46 3.63 14.90 -3.84
N THR A 47 4.09 13.81 -4.46
CA THR A 47 5.52 13.58 -4.72
C THR A 47 6.10 14.67 -5.63
N SER A 48 5.42 15.00 -6.74
CA SER A 48 5.85 16.04 -7.68
C SER A 48 5.97 17.42 -7.03
N ILE A 49 5.04 17.77 -6.12
CA ILE A 49 5.05 19.04 -5.40
C ILE A 49 6.19 19.11 -4.38
N ILE A 50 6.46 18.02 -3.65
CA ILE A 50 7.31 18.03 -2.46
C ILE A 50 8.77 17.69 -2.79
N LEU A 51 9.01 16.80 -3.75
CA LEU A 51 10.35 16.33 -4.11
C LEU A 51 11.31 17.47 -4.50
N PRO A 52 10.94 18.46 -5.33
CA PRO A 52 11.84 19.57 -5.66
C PRO A 52 12.32 20.35 -4.43
N LYS A 53 11.44 20.54 -3.44
CA LYS A 53 11.79 21.18 -2.16
C LYS A 53 12.71 20.28 -1.33
N MET A 54 12.44 18.98 -1.26
CA MET A 54 13.32 18.03 -0.55
C MET A 54 14.76 18.02 -1.11
N LEU A 55 14.89 18.13 -2.44
CA LEU A 55 16.18 18.15 -3.14
C LEU A 55 16.96 19.44 -2.92
N THR A 56 16.29 20.58 -2.74
CA THR A 56 16.92 21.91 -2.64
C THR A 56 17.07 22.42 -1.20
N GLN A 57 16.29 21.90 -0.25
CA GLN A 57 16.35 22.35 1.15
C GLN A 57 17.68 22.01 1.83
N LYS A 58 18.02 22.78 2.87
CA LYS A 58 19.10 22.46 3.80
C LYS A 58 18.68 21.30 4.72
N GLY A 59 19.64 20.54 5.24
CA GLY A 59 19.41 19.40 6.12
C GLY A 59 19.55 18.04 5.41
N PRO A 60 20.01 17.00 6.13
CA PRO A 60 20.33 15.70 5.54
C PRO A 60 19.09 14.84 5.29
N ASN A 61 19.19 13.95 4.30
CA ASN A 61 18.40 12.72 4.13
C ASN A 61 16.86 12.85 4.30
N PRO A 62 16.17 13.69 3.52
CA PRO A 62 14.71 13.64 3.49
C PRO A 62 14.22 12.30 2.91
N GLY A 63 12.95 11.97 3.11
CA GLY A 63 12.40 10.83 2.39
C GLY A 63 10.90 10.82 2.17
N ILE A 64 10.49 9.83 1.39
CA ILE A 64 9.13 9.62 0.92
C ILE A 64 8.74 8.18 1.26
N ILE A 65 7.67 8.04 2.03
CA ILE A 65 7.04 6.76 2.36
C ILE A 65 5.73 6.68 1.57
N ASN A 66 5.62 5.68 0.70
CA ASN A 66 4.42 5.39 -0.06
C ASN A 66 3.74 4.13 0.50
N ILE A 67 2.50 4.27 0.98
CA ILE A 67 1.73 3.14 1.52
C ILE A 67 1.01 2.40 0.39
N ALA A 68 1.59 1.27 0.01
CA ALA A 68 1.05 0.34 -0.95
C ALA A 68 0.17 -0.73 -0.26
N SER A 69 0.31 -2.00 -0.67
CA SER A 69 -0.36 -3.15 -0.07
C SER A 69 0.29 -4.44 -0.55
N TYR A 70 0.23 -5.50 0.26
CA TYR A 70 0.53 -6.86 -0.19
C TYR A 70 -0.33 -7.28 -1.40
N ALA A 71 -1.56 -6.76 -1.52
CA ALA A 71 -2.42 -6.99 -2.68
C ALA A 71 -1.82 -6.44 -3.99
N GLY A 72 -0.91 -5.46 -3.93
CA GLY A 72 -0.19 -4.98 -5.12
C GLY A 72 1.00 -5.86 -5.52
N LEU A 73 1.39 -6.83 -4.69
CA LEU A 73 2.51 -7.74 -4.94
C LEU A 73 2.09 -9.09 -5.53
N LYS A 74 0.82 -9.46 -5.38
CA LYS A 74 0.28 -10.77 -5.75
C LYS A 74 -1.07 -10.59 -6.42
N VAL A 75 -1.50 -11.62 -7.14
CA VAL A 75 -2.85 -11.66 -7.72
C VAL A 75 -3.88 -11.73 -6.58
N PHE A 76 -4.79 -10.75 -6.55
CA PHE A 76 -5.81 -10.64 -5.50
C PHE A 76 -7.22 -10.54 -6.11
N PRO A 77 -7.89 -11.69 -6.34
CA PRO A 77 -9.24 -11.72 -6.88
C PRO A 77 -10.23 -10.85 -6.10
N TYR A 78 -11.23 -10.34 -6.81
CA TYR A 78 -12.29 -9.48 -6.28
C TYR A 78 -11.85 -8.11 -5.78
N ALA A 79 -10.54 -7.82 -5.72
CA ALA A 79 -9.97 -6.50 -5.40
C ALA A 79 -9.24 -5.89 -6.61
N THR A 80 -9.65 -6.23 -7.84
CA THR A 80 -8.93 -5.95 -9.09
C THR A 80 -8.37 -4.54 -9.19
N VAL A 81 -9.23 -3.51 -9.11
CA VAL A 81 -8.78 -2.12 -9.27
C VAL A 81 -7.89 -1.69 -8.09
N TYR A 82 -8.27 -2.05 -6.87
CA TYR A 82 -7.47 -1.74 -5.67
C TYR A 82 -6.06 -2.33 -5.77
N ALA A 83 -5.94 -3.64 -6.06
CA ALA A 83 -4.68 -4.33 -6.22
C ALA A 83 -3.82 -3.69 -7.33
N SER A 84 -4.42 -3.36 -8.49
CA SER A 84 -3.74 -2.65 -9.57
C SER A 84 -3.24 -1.26 -9.16
N THR A 85 -4.03 -0.47 -8.43
CA THR A 85 -3.56 0.84 -7.93
C THR A 85 -2.38 0.70 -6.97
N LYS A 86 -2.41 -0.31 -6.09
CA LYS A 86 -1.31 -0.55 -5.15
C LYS A 86 -0.06 -1.11 -5.84
N ALA A 87 -0.21 -1.90 -6.91
CA ALA A 87 0.90 -2.30 -7.78
C ALA A 87 1.55 -1.10 -8.49
N SER A 88 0.74 -0.15 -8.98
CA SER A 88 1.22 1.10 -9.57
C SER A 88 2.09 1.89 -8.57
N ILE A 89 1.66 2.05 -7.32
CA ILE A 89 2.45 2.73 -6.28
C ILE A 89 3.77 2.02 -5.98
N ILE A 90 3.79 0.69 -5.97
CA ILE A 90 5.02 -0.10 -5.77
C ILE A 90 6.00 0.16 -6.90
N HIS A 91 5.52 0.12 -8.15
CA HIS A 91 6.37 0.36 -9.31
C HIS A 91 6.85 1.81 -9.38
N PHE A 92 5.96 2.77 -9.15
CA PHE A 92 6.30 4.21 -9.06
C PHE A 92 7.42 4.45 -8.04
N SER A 93 7.31 3.87 -6.84
CA SER A 93 8.32 4.02 -5.79
C SER A 93 9.67 3.43 -6.19
N LYS A 94 9.68 2.27 -6.87
CA LYS A 94 10.91 1.65 -7.39
C LYS A 94 11.58 2.49 -8.46
N CYS A 95 10.80 3.01 -9.41
CA CYS A 95 11.32 3.88 -10.47
C CYS A 95 11.90 5.16 -9.88
N LEU A 96 11.17 5.81 -8.96
CA LEU A 96 11.63 7.02 -8.29
C LEU A 96 12.91 6.78 -7.47
N ALA A 97 13.00 5.65 -6.76
CA ALA A 97 14.19 5.30 -5.97
C ALA A 97 15.42 5.01 -6.84
N ALA A 98 15.23 4.62 -8.10
CA ALA A 98 16.32 4.32 -9.05
C ALA A 98 16.85 5.58 -9.77
N GLU A 99 16.15 6.71 -9.67
CA GLU A 99 16.60 7.97 -10.24
C GLU A 99 17.83 8.52 -9.49
N LYS A 100 18.75 9.14 -10.24
CA LYS A 100 19.96 9.72 -9.67
C LYS A 100 19.73 11.15 -9.19
N TYR A 101 19.67 11.32 -7.87
CA TYR A 101 19.61 12.63 -7.23
C TYR A 101 20.98 13.07 -6.72
N LYS A 102 21.26 14.39 -6.74
CA LYS A 102 22.46 14.95 -6.11
C LYS A 102 22.44 14.82 -4.58
N LYS A 103 21.24 14.79 -4.02
CA LYS A 103 20.99 14.64 -2.58
C LYS A 103 20.51 13.22 -2.31
N ASN A 104 20.95 12.63 -1.21
CA ASN A 104 20.43 11.33 -0.79
C ASN A 104 18.98 11.50 -0.29
N VAL A 105 18.02 10.92 -1.01
CA VAL A 105 16.59 10.93 -0.64
C VAL A 105 16.16 9.48 -0.45
N ILE A 106 15.59 9.16 0.72
CA ILE A 106 15.07 7.83 0.99
C ILE A 106 13.70 7.72 0.33
N ILE A 107 13.50 6.70 -0.51
CA ILE A 107 12.19 6.42 -1.11
C ILE A 107 11.85 4.98 -0.74
N GLN A 108 10.73 4.82 -0.03
CA GLN A 108 10.31 3.53 0.52
C GLN A 108 8.85 3.25 0.22
N ALA A 109 8.56 2.04 -0.26
CA ALA A 109 7.22 1.51 -0.40
C ALA A 109 6.91 0.53 0.73
N ILE A 110 5.83 0.78 1.48
CA ILE A 110 5.37 -0.14 2.53
C ILE A 110 4.18 -0.94 2.01
N CYS A 111 4.28 -2.26 2.03
CA CYS A 111 3.30 -3.20 1.48
C CYS A 111 2.63 -4.02 2.60
N PRO A 112 1.75 -3.42 3.42
CA PRO A 112 1.17 -4.11 4.55
C PRO A 112 0.19 -5.22 4.14
N LEU A 113 0.02 -6.19 5.04
CA LEU A 113 -1.18 -7.04 5.10
C LEU A 113 -2.26 -6.33 5.94
N PHE A 114 -3.25 -7.06 6.47
CA PHE A 114 -4.36 -6.47 7.21
C PHE A 114 -3.91 -5.76 8.49
N VAL A 115 -4.24 -4.47 8.60
CA VAL A 115 -4.13 -3.65 9.81
C VAL A 115 -5.55 -3.33 10.28
N SER A 116 -5.81 -3.37 11.59
CA SER A 116 -7.11 -3.01 12.16
C SER A 116 -7.33 -1.50 12.06
N THR A 117 -8.15 -1.09 11.09
CA THR A 117 -8.54 0.31 10.80
C THR A 117 -10.00 0.38 10.39
N LYS A 118 -10.57 1.59 10.32
CA LYS A 118 -11.92 1.78 9.78
C LYS A 118 -12.05 1.27 8.33
N MET A 119 -11.01 1.42 7.51
CA MET A 119 -11.00 0.93 6.11
C MET A 119 -11.08 -0.59 6.02
N SER A 120 -10.57 -1.32 7.02
CA SER A 120 -10.66 -2.78 7.09
C SER A 120 -11.86 -3.25 7.93
N ASN A 121 -12.85 -2.40 8.19
CA ASN A 121 -14.00 -2.70 9.06
C ASN A 121 -13.60 -3.08 10.50
N SER A 122 -12.52 -2.49 11.01
CA SER A 122 -12.03 -2.69 12.38
C SER A 122 -11.89 -4.17 12.76
N MET A 123 -11.23 -4.94 11.87
CA MET A 123 -10.96 -6.38 12.12
C MET A 123 -10.39 -6.60 13.52
N LYS A 124 -10.85 -7.65 14.21
CA LYS A 124 -10.30 -8.04 15.50
C LYS A 124 -8.77 -8.20 15.38
N THR A 125 -8.05 -7.56 16.29
CA THR A 125 -6.60 -7.66 16.35
C THR A 125 -6.18 -9.11 16.63
N THR A 126 -5.10 -9.53 15.98
CA THR A 126 -4.54 -10.88 16.14
C THR A 126 -3.02 -10.80 16.10
N PHE A 127 -2.34 -11.94 16.23
CA PHE A 127 -0.89 -12.01 16.04
C PHE A 127 -0.43 -11.34 14.73
N PHE A 128 -1.18 -11.53 13.63
CA PHE A 128 -0.87 -11.00 12.30
C PHE A 128 -1.63 -9.72 11.92
N ILE A 129 -2.53 -9.21 12.77
CA ILE A 129 -3.35 -8.03 12.49
C ILE A 129 -3.14 -7.02 13.63
N PRO A 130 -2.18 -6.09 13.48
CA PRO A 130 -1.89 -5.06 14.48
C PRO A 130 -2.95 -3.95 14.48
N THR A 131 -2.94 -3.12 15.52
CA THR A 131 -3.62 -1.81 15.50
C THR A 131 -2.88 -0.85 14.56
N ALA A 132 -3.55 0.23 14.15
CA ALA A 132 -2.93 1.28 13.34
C ALA A 132 -1.69 1.89 14.00
N GLU A 133 -1.73 2.11 15.32
CA GLU A 133 -0.63 2.70 16.09
C GLU A 133 0.59 1.77 16.15
N VAL A 134 0.38 0.48 16.48
CA VAL A 134 1.46 -0.52 16.50
C VAL A 134 2.08 -0.66 15.12
N PHE A 135 1.25 -0.67 14.07
CA PHE A 135 1.73 -0.73 12.70
C PHE A 135 2.54 0.51 12.33
N ALA A 136 2.04 1.73 12.63
CA ALA A 136 2.73 2.97 12.30
C ALA A 136 4.10 3.07 12.99
N LYS A 137 4.18 2.69 14.26
CA LYS A 137 5.46 2.63 15.00
C LYS A 137 6.44 1.66 14.32
N SER A 138 6.00 0.42 14.08
CA SER A 138 6.84 -0.59 13.42
C SER A 138 7.27 -0.19 12.00
N ALA A 139 6.41 0.51 11.26
CA ALA A 139 6.69 0.97 9.92
C ALA A 139 7.76 2.07 9.91
N LEU A 140 7.72 2.98 10.88
CA LEU A 140 8.73 4.02 11.05
C LEU A 140 10.08 3.47 11.52
N ASP A 141 10.08 2.43 12.36
CA ASP A 141 11.31 1.73 12.77
C ASP A 141 12.04 1.08 11.57
N MET A 142 11.33 0.79 10.48
CA MET A 142 11.89 0.24 9.24
C MET A 142 12.27 1.30 8.19
N PHE A 143 12.12 2.58 8.50
CA PHE A 143 12.36 3.65 7.53
C PHE A 143 13.83 3.68 7.09
N GLY A 144 14.05 3.56 5.77
CA GLY A 144 15.39 3.55 5.18
C GLY A 144 16.16 2.22 5.27
N VAL A 145 15.60 1.18 5.92
CA VAL A 145 16.23 -0.14 6.03
C VAL A 145 16.13 -0.91 4.71
N GLU A 146 14.93 -0.97 4.13
CA GLU A 146 14.68 -1.59 2.83
C GLU A 146 13.85 -0.66 1.94
N GLN A 147 14.10 -0.63 0.63
CA GLN A 147 13.25 0.14 -0.29
C GLN A 147 11.80 -0.36 -0.33
N ARG A 148 11.56 -1.65 -0.05
CA ARG A 148 10.23 -2.24 -0.01
C ARG A 148 10.11 -3.27 1.11
N THR A 149 9.32 -2.95 2.13
CA THR A 149 9.03 -3.79 3.29
C THR A 149 7.52 -3.91 3.51
N SER A 150 7.03 -4.87 4.30
CA SER A 150 5.65 -4.82 4.79
C SER A 150 5.43 -3.80 5.92
N GLY A 151 6.52 -3.29 6.52
CA GLY A 151 6.49 -2.36 7.65
C GLY A 151 6.17 -3.01 9.00
N TYR A 152 6.01 -4.34 9.04
CA TYR A 152 5.73 -5.07 10.28
C TYR A 152 6.21 -6.52 10.16
N ILE A 153 7.18 -6.93 10.98
CA ILE A 153 7.86 -8.23 10.83
C ILE A 153 6.90 -9.44 10.78
N ARG A 154 5.76 -9.37 11.48
CA ARG A 154 4.75 -10.45 11.45
C ARG A 154 4.00 -10.48 10.12
N HIS A 155 3.85 -9.35 9.44
CA HIS A 155 3.39 -9.33 8.05
C HIS A 155 4.43 -9.96 7.12
N ASP A 156 5.73 -9.69 7.29
CA ASP A 156 6.77 -10.33 6.47
C ASP A 156 6.78 -11.86 6.66
N LEU A 157 6.69 -12.33 7.90
CA LEU A 157 6.57 -13.76 8.20
C LEU A 157 5.35 -14.38 7.49
N LYS A 158 4.18 -13.72 7.57
CA LYS A 158 2.96 -14.20 6.92
C LYS A 158 3.06 -14.17 5.40
N ALA A 159 3.64 -13.11 4.84
CA ALA A 159 3.88 -12.98 3.40
C ALA A 159 4.81 -14.09 2.89
N TYR A 160 5.90 -14.37 3.63
CA TYR A 160 6.82 -15.44 3.32
C TYR A 160 6.13 -16.80 3.30
N LEU A 161 5.32 -17.12 4.31
CA LEU A 161 4.53 -18.35 4.35
C LEU A 161 3.54 -18.46 3.17
N TYR A 162 2.88 -17.37 2.77
CA TYR A 162 2.01 -17.36 1.59
C TYR A 162 2.77 -17.47 0.27
N ASP A 163 4.01 -17.03 0.23
CA ASP A 163 4.85 -17.07 -0.96
C ASP A 163 5.43 -18.47 -1.20
N LEU A 164 5.56 -19.30 -0.15
CA LEU A 164 5.91 -20.72 -0.27
C LEU A 164 4.79 -21.57 -0.90
N LEU A 165 3.53 -21.13 -0.83
CA LEU A 165 2.41 -21.87 -1.39
C LEU A 165 2.37 -21.78 -2.92
N PRO A 166 2.04 -22.87 -3.64
CA PRO A 166 1.75 -22.82 -5.06
C PRO A 166 0.66 -21.79 -5.37
N THR A 167 0.75 -21.14 -6.53
CA THR A 167 -0.19 -20.08 -6.93
C THR A 167 -1.64 -20.55 -6.88
N SER A 168 -1.94 -21.79 -7.28
CA SER A 168 -3.28 -22.37 -7.21
C SER A 168 -3.83 -22.40 -5.78
N VAL A 169 -3.03 -22.85 -4.81
CA VAL A 169 -3.40 -22.92 -3.39
C VAL A 169 -3.59 -21.52 -2.80
N ARG A 170 -2.65 -20.61 -3.07
CA ARG A 170 -2.78 -19.20 -2.63
C ARG A 170 -4.06 -18.56 -3.18
N MET A 171 -4.39 -18.81 -4.45
CA MET A 171 -5.62 -18.31 -5.06
C MET A 171 -6.87 -18.85 -4.39
N LEU A 172 -6.90 -20.13 -3.99
CA LEU A 172 -8.02 -20.69 -3.22
C LEU A 172 -8.19 -19.98 -1.88
N ILE A 173 -7.09 -19.75 -1.15
CA ILE A 173 -7.11 -19.05 0.15
C ILE A 173 -7.61 -17.61 -0.02
N ILE A 174 -7.07 -16.86 -0.98
CA ILE A 174 -7.48 -15.46 -1.21
C ILE A 174 -8.95 -15.38 -1.62
N LYS A 175 -9.42 -16.27 -2.51
CA LYS A 175 -10.83 -16.35 -2.88
C LYS A 175 -11.72 -16.64 -1.65
N ALA A 176 -11.32 -17.57 -0.79
CA ALA A 176 -12.05 -17.88 0.44
C ALA A 176 -12.14 -16.67 1.39
N ILE A 177 -11.03 -15.95 1.60
CA ILE A 177 -11.01 -14.72 2.40
C ILE A 177 -11.93 -13.67 1.81
N ALA A 178 -11.82 -13.40 0.51
CA ALA A 178 -12.67 -12.42 -0.17
C ALA A 178 -14.16 -12.80 -0.06
N ASN A 179 -14.51 -14.07 -0.26
CA ASN A 179 -15.88 -14.56 -0.11
C ASN A 179 -16.41 -14.43 1.33
N SER A 180 -15.56 -14.66 2.33
CA SER A 180 -15.95 -14.44 3.72
C SER A 180 -16.19 -12.98 4.05
N SER A 181 -15.43 -12.06 3.45
CA SER A 181 -15.65 -10.62 3.60
C SER A 181 -16.93 -10.15 2.89
N ARG A 182 -17.29 -10.77 1.76
CA ARG A 182 -18.53 -10.50 1.03
C ARG A 182 -19.80 -10.83 1.82
N LYS A 183 -19.79 -11.91 2.60
CA LYS A 183 -20.95 -12.33 3.42
C LYS A 183 -21.25 -11.42 4.62
N LYS A 184 -20.37 -10.47 4.92
CA LYS A 184 -20.49 -9.57 6.09
C LYS A 184 -21.00 -8.18 5.73
N VAL A 185 -21.22 -7.91 4.45
CA VAL A 185 -21.80 -6.67 3.90
C VAL A 185 -23.20 -6.99 3.41
#